data_AF-A0A5B8NP28-F1
#
_entry.id   AF-A0A5B8NP28-F1
#
_cell.length_a   1.000
_cell.length_b   1.000
_cell.length_c   1.000
_cell.angle_alpha   90.00
_cell.angle_beta   90.00
_cell.angle_gamma   90.00
#
_symmetry.space_group_name_H-M   'P 1'
#
loop_
_entity.id
_entity.type
_entity.pdbx_description
1 polymer ?
#
loop_
_entity_poly.entity_id
_entity_poly.type
_entity_poly.pdbx_seq_one_letter_code
_entity_poly.pdbx_strand_id
1 'polypeptide(L)'
;MLIEWQWGAIALFSVVWVELVRDSYHLLSHFWKPLYRLHNIHHRVFRPDLTVIDPALYRRSQWQNDVPEHSVMLAASLLPFFLTSHWIGLTGTVYTFFFLISAIGRGLGWSYVDELTDITHRPGAFTKLPGRWFVNRPYHWRHHFDDQRAYYCSTFTILDKLLGNSISLKGKRVAVTGASGTLGKGLLEALRDRGAKVTALTSKSESVVLKDHSEVNTITWKLGHEEEIISELEKIDILILNHGVNVYGERTPSAIECSYEVNAFSSWRLLESFLTTIRTNEDKACKEVWVNTSEAEVSPALSPLYELSKRTLGDLVTLRRLDSPCVIRKIILGPFKSKLNPFGVMSGSWVAKQIVNLAVRDFRNIVVTINPFTYLIFPLKEFFVSLYFRLFSSKT
;
A
#
# COMPACT_ATOMS: atom_id res chain seq x y z
N MET A 1 -21.27 32.02 1.81
CA MET A 1 -20.14 31.31 2.45
C MET A 1 -20.57 30.26 3.47
N LEU A 2 -21.00 30.58 4.71
CA LEU A 2 -21.33 29.56 5.73
C LEU A 2 -22.42 28.55 5.30
N ILE A 3 -23.46 29.01 4.62
CA ILE A 3 -24.55 28.17 4.09
C ILE A 3 -24.04 27.25 2.97
N GLU A 4 -23.14 27.74 2.10
CA GLU A 4 -22.55 26.95 1.01
C GLU A 4 -21.62 25.85 1.55
N TRP A 5 -20.88 26.12 2.64
CA TRP A 5 -20.09 25.10 3.34
C TRP A 5 -20.97 24.02 3.95
N GLN A 6 -22.13 24.39 4.51
CA GLN A 6 -23.10 23.42 5.02
C GLN A 6 -23.66 22.54 3.90
N TRP A 7 -24.00 23.13 2.75
CA TRP A 7 -24.49 22.41 1.58
C TRP A 7 -23.45 21.42 1.05
N GLY A 8 -22.20 21.87 0.89
CA GLY A 8 -21.09 21.01 0.49
C GLY A 8 -20.85 19.86 1.47
N ALA A 9 -20.93 20.12 2.78
CA ALA A 9 -20.78 19.09 3.80
C ALA A 9 -21.90 18.03 3.75
N ILE A 10 -23.16 18.46 3.54
CA ILE A 10 -24.30 17.54 3.40
C ILE A 10 -24.15 16.68 2.14
N ALA A 11 -23.78 17.29 1.01
CA ALA A 11 -23.55 16.57 -0.24
C ALA A 11 -22.43 15.53 -0.10
N LEU A 12 -21.30 15.92 0.49
CA LEU A 12 -20.17 15.03 0.75
C LEU A 12 -20.57 13.88 1.68
N PHE A 13 -21.26 14.20 2.79
CA PHE A 13 -21.77 13.19 3.72
C PHE A 13 -22.68 12.18 3.02
N SER A 14 -23.59 12.66 2.15
CA SER A 14 -24.51 11.80 1.40
C SER A 14 -23.78 10.84 0.45
N VAL A 15 -22.75 11.31 -0.27
CA VAL A 15 -21.92 10.46 -1.15
C VAL A 15 -21.08 9.46 -0.35
N VAL A 16 -20.41 9.91 0.71
CA VAL A 16 -19.61 9.02 1.57
C VAL A 16 -20.49 7.95 2.22
N TRP A 17 -21.71 8.31 2.63
CA TRP A 17 -22.67 7.37 3.20
C TRP A 17 -23.00 6.22 2.26
N VAL A 18 -23.40 6.50 1.01
CA VAL A 18 -23.77 5.44 0.07
C VAL A 18 -22.60 4.55 -0.33
N GLU A 19 -21.39 5.10 -0.39
CA GLU A 19 -20.17 4.33 -0.61
C GLU A 19 -19.83 3.41 0.56
N LEU A 20 -20.00 3.88 1.81
CA LEU A 20 -19.87 3.02 2.98
C LEU A 20 -20.90 1.89 3.00
N VAL A 21 -22.13 2.15 2.56
CA VAL A 21 -23.17 1.10 2.43
C VAL A 21 -22.75 0.07 1.38
N ARG A 22 -22.31 0.50 0.20
CA ARG A 22 -21.84 -0.38 -0.89
C ARG A 22 -20.65 -1.23 -0.44
N ASP A 23 -19.62 -0.61 0.10
CA ASP A 23 -18.43 -1.31 0.58
C ASP A 23 -18.75 -2.27 1.73
N SER A 24 -19.69 -1.92 2.61
CA SER A 24 -20.15 -2.81 3.70
C SER A 24 -20.94 -4.00 3.17
N TYR A 25 -21.82 -3.79 2.17
CA TYR A 25 -22.52 -4.87 1.50
C TYR A 25 -21.54 -5.82 0.80
N HIS A 26 -20.55 -5.27 0.11
CA HIS A 26 -19.51 -6.04 -0.55
C HIS A 26 -18.65 -6.83 0.45
N LEU A 27 -18.21 -6.20 1.54
CA LEU A 27 -17.54 -6.85 2.67
C LEU A 27 -18.37 -8.03 3.19
N LEU A 28 -19.65 -7.79 3.54
CA LEU A 28 -20.56 -8.84 4.03
C LEU A 28 -20.74 -9.96 3.02
N SER A 29 -20.67 -9.68 1.72
CA SER A 29 -20.75 -10.68 0.67
C SER A 29 -19.61 -11.70 0.72
N HIS A 30 -18.47 -11.38 1.34
CA HIS A 30 -17.37 -12.34 1.55
C HIS A 30 -17.52 -13.21 2.80
N PHE A 31 -18.38 -12.81 3.74
CA PHE A 31 -18.53 -13.50 5.03
C PHE A 31 -19.89 -14.17 5.21
N TRP A 32 -20.94 -13.71 4.52
CA TRP A 32 -22.30 -14.22 4.66
C TRP A 32 -22.73 -15.03 3.42
N LYS A 33 -22.96 -16.33 3.62
CA LYS A 33 -23.22 -17.31 2.53
C LYS A 33 -24.29 -16.89 1.50
N PRO A 34 -25.45 -16.32 1.88
CA PRO A 34 -26.46 -15.90 0.91
C PRO A 34 -25.93 -14.84 -0.06
N LEU A 35 -25.25 -13.81 0.46
CA LEU A 35 -24.65 -12.75 -0.34
C LEU A 35 -23.44 -13.27 -1.13
N TYR A 36 -22.63 -14.17 -0.56
CA TYR A 36 -21.51 -14.77 -1.27
C TYR A 36 -21.94 -15.51 -2.54
N ARG A 37 -23.09 -16.19 -2.54
CA ARG A 37 -23.61 -16.87 -3.74
C ARG A 37 -23.90 -15.89 -4.88
N LEU A 38 -24.40 -14.71 -4.53
CA LEU A 38 -24.66 -13.62 -5.46
C LEU A 38 -23.35 -13.02 -5.93
N HIS A 39 -22.42 -12.73 -5.02
CA HIS A 39 -21.17 -12.05 -5.32
C HIS A 39 -20.15 -12.91 -6.06
N ASN A 40 -20.03 -14.20 -5.74
CA ASN A 40 -19.03 -15.08 -6.35
C ASN A 40 -19.19 -15.27 -7.87
N ILE A 41 -20.33 -14.87 -8.46
CA ILE A 41 -20.41 -14.80 -9.94
C ILE A 41 -19.48 -13.73 -10.50
N HIS A 42 -19.30 -12.61 -9.81
CA HIS A 42 -18.43 -11.50 -10.21
C HIS A 42 -16.97 -11.96 -10.37
N HIS A 43 -16.47 -12.74 -9.42
CA HIS A 43 -15.12 -13.31 -9.48
C HIS A 43 -14.90 -14.33 -10.60
N ARG A 44 -15.97 -14.93 -11.13
CA ARG A 44 -15.89 -15.95 -12.18
C ARG A 44 -15.96 -15.36 -13.59
N VAL A 45 -16.16 -14.05 -13.71
CA VAL A 45 -16.36 -13.37 -15.01
C VAL A 45 -15.04 -13.10 -15.71
N PHE A 46 -13.98 -12.83 -14.94
CA PHE A 46 -12.74 -12.28 -15.47
C PHE A 46 -11.58 -13.27 -15.38
N ARG A 47 -10.74 -13.27 -16.41
CA ARG A 47 -9.39 -13.86 -16.35
C ARG A 47 -8.42 -12.89 -15.65
N PRO A 48 -7.21 -13.34 -15.26
CA PRO A 48 -6.21 -12.45 -14.65
C PRO A 48 -5.79 -11.24 -15.50
N ASP A 49 -5.99 -11.26 -16.82
CA ASP A 49 -5.77 -10.09 -17.69
C ASP A 49 -7.00 -9.16 -17.80
N LEU A 50 -8.02 -9.39 -16.97
CA LEU A 50 -9.33 -8.75 -16.92
C LEU A 50 -10.19 -8.95 -18.18
N THR A 51 -9.82 -9.88 -19.07
CA THR A 51 -10.71 -10.25 -20.17
C THR A 51 -11.92 -11.03 -19.65
N VAL A 52 -13.09 -10.76 -20.24
CA VAL A 52 -14.33 -11.44 -19.94
C VAL A 52 -14.29 -12.86 -20.51
N ILE A 53 -14.56 -13.86 -19.67
CA ILE A 53 -14.55 -15.28 -20.06
C ILE A 53 -15.70 -15.61 -21.02
N ASP A 54 -16.90 -15.14 -20.70
CA ASP A 54 -18.12 -15.36 -21.47
C ASP A 54 -19.05 -14.13 -21.32
N PRO A 55 -19.47 -13.49 -22.43
CA PRO A 55 -20.42 -12.37 -22.39
C PRO A 55 -21.75 -12.70 -21.70
N ALA A 56 -22.25 -13.94 -21.78
CA ALA A 56 -23.50 -14.31 -21.12
C ALA A 56 -23.31 -14.37 -19.58
N LEU A 57 -22.21 -14.94 -19.12
CA LEU A 57 -21.80 -14.92 -17.71
C LEU A 57 -21.60 -13.48 -17.20
N TYR A 58 -20.99 -12.59 -18.01
CA TYR A 58 -20.86 -11.18 -17.67
C TYR A 58 -22.21 -10.50 -17.47
N ARG A 59 -23.15 -10.63 -18.42
CA ARG A 59 -24.49 -10.03 -18.27
C ARG A 59 -25.23 -10.59 -17.05
N ARG A 60 -25.10 -11.89 -16.81
CA ARG A 60 -25.68 -12.54 -15.63
C ARG A 60 -25.09 -12.02 -14.32
N SER A 61 -23.78 -11.73 -14.28
CA SER A 61 -23.14 -11.19 -13.08
C SER A 61 -23.70 -9.82 -12.72
N GLN A 62 -24.04 -8.99 -13.71
CA GLN A 62 -24.69 -7.70 -13.47
C GLN A 62 -26.01 -7.83 -12.73
N TRP A 63 -26.87 -8.74 -13.18
CA TRP A 63 -28.16 -8.98 -12.55
C TRP A 63 -28.08 -9.66 -11.18
N GLN A 64 -27.06 -10.48 -10.95
CA GLN A 64 -26.93 -11.28 -9.73
C GLN A 64 -26.08 -10.61 -8.65
N ASN A 65 -25.13 -9.74 -9.01
CA ASN A 65 -24.25 -9.05 -8.07
C ASN A 65 -24.52 -7.53 -8.06
N ASP A 66 -24.23 -6.86 -9.17
CA ASP A 66 -24.19 -5.39 -9.21
C ASP A 66 -25.58 -4.78 -9.01
N VAL A 67 -26.63 -5.27 -9.68
CA VAL A 67 -27.99 -4.71 -9.52
C VAL A 67 -28.51 -4.85 -8.09
N PRO A 68 -28.42 -6.01 -7.40
CA PRO A 68 -28.76 -6.13 -5.99
C PRO A 68 -27.97 -5.19 -5.08
N GLU A 69 -26.65 -5.10 -5.24
CA GLU A 69 -25.79 -4.21 -4.44
C GLU A 69 -26.24 -2.74 -4.59
N HIS A 70 -26.38 -2.26 -5.83
CA HIS A 70 -26.79 -0.88 -6.08
C HIS A 70 -28.25 -0.61 -5.69
N SER A 71 -29.11 -1.62 -5.64
CA SER A 71 -30.49 -1.49 -5.13
C SER A 71 -30.51 -1.27 -3.62
N VAL A 72 -29.67 -1.98 -2.87
CA VAL A 72 -29.48 -1.76 -1.42
C VAL A 72 -28.89 -0.37 -1.17
N MET A 73 -27.87 0.00 -1.95
CA MET A 73 -27.27 1.33 -1.92
C MET A 73 -28.33 2.42 -2.17
N LEU A 74 -29.23 2.23 -3.15
CA LEU A 74 -30.27 3.19 -3.50
C LEU A 74 -31.29 3.34 -2.37
N ALA A 75 -31.75 2.24 -1.79
CA ALA A 75 -32.67 2.27 -0.66
C ALA A 75 -32.05 3.01 0.56
N ALA A 76 -30.79 2.73 0.87
CA ALA A 76 -30.08 3.38 1.97
C ALA A 76 -29.71 4.86 1.67
N SER A 77 -29.66 5.26 0.39
CA SER A 77 -29.30 6.62 -0.03
C SER A 77 -30.27 7.70 0.42
N LEU A 78 -31.49 7.34 0.82
CA LEU A 78 -32.50 8.29 1.32
C LEU A 78 -32.24 8.73 2.76
N LEU A 79 -31.43 8.01 3.53
CA LEU A 79 -31.19 8.31 4.95
C LEU A 79 -30.60 9.71 5.17
N PRO A 80 -29.56 10.18 4.44
CA PRO A 80 -29.03 11.54 4.59
C PRO A 80 -30.09 12.63 4.37
N PHE A 81 -31.04 12.43 3.45
CA PHE A 81 -32.16 13.36 3.24
C PHE A 81 -33.05 13.44 4.48
N PHE A 82 -33.44 12.29 5.06
CA PHE A 82 -34.27 12.29 6.27
C PHE A 82 -33.55 12.85 7.50
N LEU A 83 -32.25 12.58 7.66
CA LEU A 83 -31.45 13.07 8.79
C LEU A 83 -31.24 14.59 8.74
N THR A 84 -31.05 15.15 7.55
CA THR A 84 -30.77 16.59 7.38
C THR A 84 -32.02 17.41 7.09
N SER A 85 -33.12 16.74 6.71
CA SER A 85 -34.34 17.39 6.18
C SER A 85 -34.06 18.37 5.04
N HIS A 86 -32.99 18.14 4.28
CA HIS A 86 -32.51 19.03 3.23
C HIS A 86 -32.36 18.25 1.92
N TRP A 87 -32.88 18.79 0.81
CA TRP A 87 -32.88 18.13 -0.49
C TRP A 87 -31.48 17.76 -1.01
N ILE A 88 -30.44 18.52 -0.62
CA ILE A 88 -29.03 18.20 -0.92
C ILE A 88 -28.63 16.83 -0.34
N GLY A 89 -29.30 16.34 0.70
CA GLY A 89 -29.13 14.98 1.19
C GLY A 89 -29.42 13.90 0.12
N LEU A 90 -30.12 14.23 -0.98
CA LEU A 90 -30.40 13.34 -2.11
C LEU A 90 -29.24 13.25 -3.13
N THR A 91 -28.13 13.98 -2.94
CA THR A 91 -26.98 13.88 -3.85
C THR A 91 -26.46 12.43 -3.97
N GLY A 92 -26.39 11.68 -2.87
CA GLY A 92 -26.04 10.26 -2.86
C GLY A 92 -27.06 9.38 -3.61
N THR A 93 -28.34 9.76 -3.63
CA THR A 93 -29.38 9.08 -4.42
C THR A 93 -29.13 9.24 -5.91
N VAL A 94 -28.88 10.47 -6.37
CA VAL A 94 -28.54 10.74 -7.79
C VAL A 94 -27.27 9.99 -8.18
N TYR A 95 -26.24 10.03 -7.33
CA TYR A 95 -25.00 9.29 -7.51
C TYR A 95 -25.24 7.78 -7.67
N THR A 96 -26.00 7.18 -6.76
CA THR A 96 -26.33 5.74 -6.78
C THR A 96 -27.14 5.35 -8.02
N PHE A 97 -28.05 6.22 -8.45
CA PHE A 97 -28.88 5.97 -9.63
C PHE A 97 -28.04 5.75 -10.89
N PHE A 98 -26.94 6.49 -11.05
CA PHE A 98 -26.00 6.26 -12.16
C PHE A 98 -25.36 4.88 -12.12
N PHE A 99 -24.99 4.35 -10.95
CA PHE A 99 -24.45 2.99 -10.85
C PHE A 99 -25.50 1.93 -11.15
N LEU A 100 -26.72 2.10 -10.61
CA LEU A 100 -27.80 1.15 -10.84
C LEU A 100 -28.19 1.08 -12.31
N ILE A 101 -28.39 2.23 -12.98
CA ILE A 101 -28.74 2.24 -14.41
C ILE A 101 -27.61 1.70 -15.28
N SER A 102 -26.35 1.93 -14.89
CA SER A 102 -25.19 1.37 -15.57
C SER A 102 -25.12 -0.15 -15.42
N ALA A 103 -25.38 -0.70 -14.22
CA ALA A 103 -25.46 -2.13 -13.99
C ALA A 103 -26.60 -2.78 -14.80
N ILE A 104 -27.78 -2.14 -14.84
CA ILE A 104 -28.91 -2.59 -15.67
C ILE A 104 -28.53 -2.57 -17.16
N GLY A 105 -27.95 -1.47 -17.65
CA GLY A 105 -27.52 -1.35 -19.06
C GLY A 105 -26.50 -2.41 -19.46
N ARG A 106 -25.50 -2.68 -18.60
CA ARG A 106 -24.54 -3.79 -18.78
C ARG A 106 -25.25 -5.14 -18.76
N GLY A 107 -26.21 -5.35 -17.87
CA GLY A 107 -27.01 -6.57 -17.77
C GLY A 107 -27.90 -6.82 -18.99
N LEU A 108 -28.41 -5.75 -19.62
CA LEU A 108 -29.17 -5.81 -20.88
C LEU A 108 -28.27 -5.99 -22.11
N GLY A 109 -26.96 -5.78 -21.98
CA GLY A 109 -26.00 -5.87 -23.08
C GLY A 109 -26.06 -4.67 -24.03
N TRP A 110 -26.39 -3.48 -23.52
CA TRP A 110 -26.32 -2.25 -24.31
C TRP A 110 -24.89 -1.97 -24.76
N SER A 111 -24.71 -1.73 -26.05
CA SER A 111 -23.40 -1.45 -26.65
C SER A 111 -22.72 -0.26 -25.97
N TYR A 112 -21.41 -0.38 -25.72
CA TYR A 112 -20.57 0.66 -25.12
C TYR A 112 -20.90 1.07 -23.68
N VAL A 113 -21.81 0.40 -22.97
CA VAL A 113 -22.08 0.74 -21.56
C VAL A 113 -20.98 0.16 -20.66
N ASP A 114 -20.53 -1.06 -20.91
CA ASP A 114 -19.41 -1.70 -20.19
C ASP A 114 -18.10 -0.93 -20.41
N GLU A 115 -17.77 -0.65 -21.67
CA GLU A 115 -17.50 0.69 -22.15
C GLU A 115 -17.03 1.76 -21.16
N LEU A 116 -18.05 2.49 -20.73
CA LEU A 116 -17.99 3.76 -20.05
C LEU A 116 -18.05 3.59 -18.53
N THR A 117 -18.58 2.45 -18.07
CA THR A 117 -19.00 2.29 -16.67
C THR A 117 -18.20 1.22 -15.93
N ASP A 118 -17.66 0.23 -16.64
CA ASP A 118 -16.87 -0.85 -16.05
C ASP A 118 -15.36 -0.62 -16.21
N ILE A 119 -14.92 0.58 -15.83
CA ILE A 119 -13.57 1.09 -16.10
C ILE A 119 -12.50 0.27 -15.37
N THR A 120 -12.82 -0.25 -14.18
CA THR A 120 -11.90 -1.03 -13.33
C THR A 120 -11.63 -2.43 -13.85
N HIS A 121 -12.48 -2.96 -14.75
CA HIS A 121 -12.32 -4.28 -15.37
C HIS A 121 -11.82 -4.23 -16.81
N ARG A 122 -11.34 -3.08 -17.29
CA ARG A 122 -10.82 -3.04 -18.66
C ARG A 122 -9.54 -3.86 -18.81
N PRO A 123 -9.40 -4.67 -19.87
CA PRO A 123 -8.20 -5.46 -20.11
C PRO A 123 -7.01 -4.60 -20.53
N GLY A 124 -5.83 -5.20 -20.57
CA GLY A 124 -4.58 -4.58 -21.03
C GLY A 124 -3.62 -4.15 -19.92
N ALA A 125 -2.50 -3.55 -20.28
CA ALA A 125 -1.44 -3.21 -19.34
C ALA A 125 -1.88 -2.19 -18.27
N PHE A 126 -1.36 -2.34 -17.05
CA PHE A 126 -1.50 -1.35 -15.99
C PHE A 126 -0.55 -0.18 -16.24
N THR A 127 -1.14 1.01 -16.41
CA THR A 127 -0.45 2.28 -16.64
C THR A 127 -0.26 3.10 -15.36
N LYS A 128 -0.88 2.67 -14.25
CA LYS A 128 -0.80 3.29 -12.92
C LYS A 128 -0.57 2.21 -11.88
N LEU A 129 -0.07 2.61 -10.71
CA LEU A 129 -0.01 1.77 -9.52
C LEU A 129 -1.39 1.67 -8.83
N PRO A 130 -1.61 0.68 -7.95
CA PRO A 130 -2.80 0.61 -7.09
C PRO A 130 -3.10 1.96 -6.42
N GLY A 131 -4.32 2.46 -6.63
CA GLY A 131 -4.72 3.80 -6.23
C GLY A 131 -4.70 3.99 -4.71
N ARG A 132 -4.32 5.21 -4.28
CA ARG A 132 -4.24 5.56 -2.85
C ARG A 132 -5.56 6.02 -2.26
N TRP A 133 -6.40 6.69 -3.04
CA TRP A 133 -7.67 7.28 -2.56
C TRP A 133 -8.85 6.71 -3.33
N PHE A 134 -8.69 6.55 -4.64
CA PHE A 134 -9.66 5.97 -5.54
C PHE A 134 -9.25 4.57 -5.96
N VAL A 135 -10.23 3.69 -6.05
CA VAL A 135 -10.09 2.35 -6.64
C VAL A 135 -9.84 2.52 -8.14
N ASN A 136 -8.77 1.92 -8.63
CA ASN A 136 -8.42 1.86 -10.04
C ASN A 136 -8.21 0.41 -10.46
N ARG A 137 -7.99 0.17 -11.77
CA ARG A 137 -7.76 -1.17 -12.34
C ARG A 137 -6.82 -2.06 -11.51
N PRO A 138 -5.57 -1.66 -11.19
CA PRO A 138 -4.67 -2.50 -10.41
C PRO A 138 -5.11 -2.70 -8.95
N TYR A 139 -5.82 -1.75 -8.32
CA TYR A 139 -6.39 -1.97 -6.98
C TYR A 139 -7.50 -3.02 -7.04
N HIS A 140 -8.43 -2.86 -7.97
CA HIS A 140 -9.56 -3.77 -8.13
C HIS A 140 -9.11 -5.16 -8.63
N TRP A 141 -8.02 -5.24 -9.38
CA TRP A 141 -7.40 -6.51 -9.74
C TRP A 141 -6.98 -7.32 -8.51
N ARG A 142 -6.44 -6.67 -7.47
CA ARG A 142 -6.06 -7.36 -6.21
C ARG A 142 -7.26 -8.02 -5.53
N HIS A 143 -8.43 -7.39 -5.61
CA HIS A 143 -9.67 -7.97 -5.11
C HIS A 143 -9.98 -9.33 -5.78
N HIS A 144 -9.82 -9.44 -7.09
CA HIS A 144 -10.09 -10.70 -7.81
C HIS A 144 -9.01 -11.75 -7.63
N PHE A 145 -7.74 -11.34 -7.71
CA PHE A 145 -6.63 -12.25 -8.00
C PHE A 145 -5.49 -12.24 -6.98
N ASP A 146 -5.48 -11.31 -6.01
CA ASP A 146 -4.52 -11.34 -4.91
C ASP A 146 -5.12 -11.99 -3.66
N ASP A 147 -6.05 -11.29 -3.00
CA ASP A 147 -6.77 -11.81 -1.83
C ASP A 147 -8.20 -11.27 -1.83
N GLN A 148 -9.14 -12.15 -2.18
CA GLN A 148 -10.57 -11.85 -2.21
C GLN A 148 -11.12 -11.41 -0.85
N ARG A 149 -10.39 -11.64 0.25
CA ARG A 149 -10.78 -11.24 1.61
C ARG A 149 -9.98 -10.07 2.17
N ALA A 150 -9.41 -9.22 1.31
CA ALA A 150 -8.70 -8.02 1.75
C ALA A 150 -9.25 -6.73 1.11
N TYR A 151 -9.60 -6.75 -0.17
CA TYR A 151 -9.90 -5.52 -0.90
C TYR A 151 -11.41 -5.41 -1.17
N TYR A 152 -12.13 -4.58 -0.42
CA TYR A 152 -13.59 -4.48 -0.52
C TYR A 152 -14.07 -3.15 -1.10
N CYS A 153 -13.21 -2.15 -1.11
CA CYS A 153 -13.58 -0.83 -1.59
C CYS A 153 -13.87 -0.81 -3.08
N SER A 154 -14.86 0.00 -3.42
CA SER A 154 -15.52 -0.07 -4.71
C SER A 154 -15.37 1.23 -5.53
N THR A 155 -15.42 2.41 -4.89
CA THR A 155 -14.92 3.68 -5.48
C THR A 155 -13.81 4.32 -4.65
N PHE A 156 -14.02 4.49 -3.34
CA PHE A 156 -13.04 5.09 -2.44
C PHE A 156 -12.39 4.04 -1.54
N THR A 157 -11.07 4.06 -1.42
CA THR A 157 -10.30 3.08 -0.61
C THR A 157 -10.41 3.27 0.92
N ILE A 158 -11.42 4.00 1.40
CA ILE A 158 -11.49 4.47 2.80
C ILE A 158 -11.76 3.30 3.76
N LEU A 159 -12.73 2.44 3.46
CA LEU A 159 -13.10 1.34 4.36
C LEU A 159 -11.93 0.38 4.56
N ASP A 160 -11.28 -0.04 3.47
CA ASP A 160 -10.12 -0.94 3.52
C ASP A 160 -8.97 -0.33 4.34
N LYS A 161 -8.76 0.98 4.27
CA LYS A 161 -7.76 1.68 5.08
C LYS A 161 -8.11 1.73 6.55
N LEU A 162 -9.39 1.86 6.91
CA LEU A 162 -9.81 1.85 8.31
C LEU A 162 -9.66 0.45 8.92
N LEU A 163 -10.10 -0.58 8.18
CA LEU A 163 -10.03 -1.98 8.59
C LEU A 163 -8.59 -2.53 8.58
N GLY A 164 -7.69 -1.92 7.79
CA GLY A 164 -6.32 -2.39 7.63
C GLY A 164 -6.21 -3.58 6.67
N ASN A 165 -6.97 -3.53 5.57
CA ASN A 165 -6.98 -4.55 4.54
C ASN A 165 -6.50 -4.04 3.17
N SER A 166 -6.01 -2.80 3.08
CA SER A 166 -5.50 -2.20 1.82
C SER A 166 -4.22 -2.85 1.28
N ILE A 167 -3.61 -3.77 2.04
CA ILE A 167 -2.58 -4.70 1.58
C ILE A 167 -2.82 -6.03 2.30
N SER A 168 -3.00 -7.11 1.54
CA SER A 168 -2.92 -8.46 2.11
C SER A 168 -1.46 -8.87 2.29
N LEU A 169 -1.12 -9.31 3.50
CA LEU A 169 0.15 -9.96 3.80
C LEU A 169 0.05 -11.48 3.81
N LYS A 170 -1.17 -12.02 3.76
CA LYS A 170 -1.42 -13.45 3.89
C LYS A 170 -0.84 -14.18 2.68
N GLY A 171 0.06 -15.11 2.91
CA GLY A 171 0.72 -15.89 1.86
C GLY A 171 1.80 -15.13 1.08
N LYS A 172 1.95 -13.81 1.29
CA LYS A 172 2.99 -12.99 0.64
C LYS A 172 4.38 -13.38 1.10
N ARG A 173 5.33 -13.42 0.18
CA ARG A 173 6.76 -13.62 0.43
C ARG A 173 7.40 -12.27 0.73
N VAL A 174 7.91 -12.10 1.95
CA VAL A 174 8.44 -10.81 2.42
C VAL A 174 9.89 -10.96 2.86
N ALA A 175 10.80 -10.25 2.21
CA ALA A 175 12.23 -10.27 2.56
C ALA A 175 12.61 -9.02 3.36
N VAL A 176 13.43 -9.17 4.41
CA VAL A 176 13.86 -8.06 5.28
C VAL A 176 15.38 -8.00 5.37
N THR A 177 15.98 -6.89 4.96
CA THR A 177 17.44 -6.66 5.15
C THR A 177 17.74 -6.16 6.57
N GLY A 178 18.97 -6.39 7.04
CA GLY A 178 19.30 -6.12 8.44
C GLY A 178 18.47 -6.99 9.40
N ALA A 179 18.03 -8.16 8.93
CA ALA A 179 17.10 -9.07 9.61
C ALA A 179 17.59 -9.53 11.00
N SER A 180 18.91 -9.60 11.20
CA SER A 180 19.51 -9.99 12.49
C SER A 180 19.47 -8.89 13.55
N GLY A 181 19.18 -7.64 13.17
CA GLY A 181 19.05 -6.51 14.07
C GLY A 181 17.72 -6.46 14.83
N THR A 182 17.64 -5.59 15.84
CA THR A 182 16.45 -5.48 16.72
C THR A 182 15.16 -5.22 15.95
N LEU A 183 15.17 -4.27 15.00
CA LEU A 183 14.00 -3.96 14.18
C LEU A 183 13.75 -5.04 13.12
N GLY A 184 14.81 -5.59 12.51
CA GLY A 184 14.70 -6.66 11.51
C GLY A 184 13.98 -7.88 12.06
N LYS A 185 14.38 -8.38 13.25
CA LYS A 185 13.69 -9.47 13.94
C LYS A 185 12.24 -9.12 14.28
N GLY A 186 11.99 -7.90 14.78
CA GLY A 186 10.64 -7.45 15.08
C GLY A 186 9.73 -7.40 13.84
N LEU A 187 10.27 -7.02 12.69
CA LEU A 187 9.54 -7.01 11.41
C LEU A 187 9.22 -8.44 10.96
N LEU A 188 10.19 -9.35 10.99
CA LEU A 188 9.97 -10.76 10.67
C LEU A 188 8.86 -11.37 11.53
N GLU A 189 8.87 -11.12 12.85
CA GLU A 189 7.81 -11.53 13.77
C GLU A 189 6.45 -10.94 13.36
N ALA A 190 6.36 -9.60 13.25
CA ALA A 190 5.09 -8.92 12.96
C ALA A 190 4.48 -9.27 11.59
N LEU A 191 5.31 -9.55 10.59
CA LEU A 191 4.88 -9.98 9.26
C LEU A 191 4.39 -11.42 9.28
N ARG A 192 5.12 -12.32 9.95
CA ARG A 192 4.74 -13.73 10.10
C ARG A 192 3.42 -13.86 10.86
N ASP A 193 3.22 -13.07 11.91
CA ASP A 193 1.96 -13.01 12.68
C ASP A 193 0.76 -12.57 11.80
N ARG A 194 1.03 -11.92 10.66
CA ARG A 194 0.04 -11.54 9.64
C ARG A 194 -0.08 -12.54 8.49
N GLY A 195 0.54 -13.72 8.62
CA GLY A 195 0.46 -14.80 7.65
C GLY A 195 1.42 -14.67 6.47
N ALA A 196 2.41 -13.78 6.54
CA ALA A 196 3.46 -13.67 5.52
C ALA A 196 4.49 -14.81 5.64
N LYS A 197 5.04 -15.23 4.50
CA LYS A 197 6.19 -16.12 4.40
C LYS A 197 7.46 -15.27 4.42
N VAL A 198 8.13 -15.22 5.56
CA VAL A 198 9.24 -14.28 5.78
C VAL A 198 10.60 -14.87 5.39
N THR A 199 11.46 -14.03 4.81
CA THR A 199 12.85 -14.34 4.45
C THR A 199 13.77 -13.29 5.07
N ALA A 200 14.84 -13.73 5.74
CA ALA A 200 15.85 -12.87 6.31
C ALA A 200 16.97 -12.61 5.30
N LEU A 201 17.29 -11.35 5.03
CA LEU A 201 18.47 -10.94 4.27
C LEU A 201 19.54 -10.38 5.22
N THR A 202 20.68 -11.06 5.30
CA THR A 202 21.76 -10.68 6.21
C THR A 202 23.14 -10.90 5.59
N SER A 203 24.16 -10.24 6.10
CA SER A 203 25.56 -10.43 5.67
C SER A 203 26.25 -11.59 6.39
N LYS A 204 25.55 -12.25 7.32
CA LYS A 204 26.04 -13.39 8.09
C LYS A 204 25.57 -14.69 7.45
N SER A 205 26.39 -15.74 7.54
CA SER A 205 26.00 -17.08 7.10
C SER A 205 25.04 -17.78 8.07
N GLU A 206 24.96 -17.32 9.32
CA GLU A 206 24.12 -17.90 10.36
C GLU A 206 22.63 -17.60 10.11
N SER A 207 21.78 -18.61 10.28
CA SER A 207 20.32 -18.46 10.24
C SER A 207 19.85 -17.42 11.26
N VAL A 208 18.90 -16.58 10.87
CA VAL A 208 18.26 -15.65 11.82
C VAL A 208 17.24 -16.42 12.67
N VAL A 209 17.51 -16.50 13.97
CA VAL A 209 16.61 -17.09 14.96
C VAL A 209 15.73 -16.01 15.61
N LEU A 210 14.41 -16.24 15.64
CA LEU A 210 13.42 -15.37 16.27
C LEU A 210 13.26 -15.69 17.77
N LYS A 211 12.45 -14.89 18.49
CA LYS A 211 12.28 -15.05 19.95
C LYS A 211 11.67 -16.38 20.37
N ASP A 212 10.87 -17.00 19.51
CA ASP A 212 10.25 -18.31 19.74
C ASP A 212 11.18 -19.48 19.35
N HIS A 213 12.47 -19.19 19.12
CA HIS A 213 13.49 -20.15 18.70
C HIS A 213 13.28 -20.75 17.30
N SER A 214 12.34 -20.21 16.51
CA SER A 214 12.21 -20.60 15.11
C SER A 214 13.31 -20.00 14.25
N GLU A 215 13.83 -20.82 13.34
CA GLU A 215 14.73 -20.37 12.27
C GLU A 215 13.94 -19.80 11.10
N VAL A 216 14.42 -18.69 10.56
CA VAL A 216 13.86 -18.06 9.37
C VAL A 216 14.72 -18.43 8.16
N ASN A 217 14.07 -18.69 7.03
CA ASN A 217 14.76 -18.82 5.74
C ASN A 217 15.69 -17.63 5.53
N THR A 218 17.00 -17.88 5.45
CA THR A 218 18.01 -16.83 5.46
C THR A 218 18.81 -16.85 4.17
N ILE A 219 18.89 -15.70 3.52
CA ILE A 219 19.69 -15.46 2.34
C ILE A 219 20.85 -14.54 2.73
N THR A 220 22.06 -15.02 2.47
CA THR A 220 23.27 -14.23 2.68
C THR A 220 23.49 -13.28 1.50
N TRP A 221 23.83 -12.02 1.76
CA TRP A 221 24.20 -11.05 0.71
C TRP A 221 25.33 -10.13 1.21
N LYS A 222 26.00 -9.45 0.28
CA LYS A 222 27.12 -8.55 0.59
C LYS A 222 26.98 -7.22 -0.14
N LEU A 223 27.56 -6.18 0.46
CA LEU A 223 27.65 -4.85 -0.14
C LEU A 223 28.45 -4.93 -1.44
N GLY A 224 27.98 -4.25 -2.48
CA GLY A 224 28.58 -4.26 -3.82
C GLY A 224 28.25 -5.51 -4.64
N HIS A 225 27.52 -6.47 -4.07
CA HIS A 225 27.07 -7.71 -4.71
C HIS A 225 25.54 -7.85 -4.65
N GLU A 226 24.83 -6.72 -4.64
CA GLU A 226 23.36 -6.70 -4.55
C GLU A 226 22.68 -7.45 -5.71
N GLU A 227 23.32 -7.50 -6.87
CA GLU A 227 22.81 -8.18 -8.06
C GLU A 227 22.81 -9.72 -7.94
N GLU A 228 23.67 -10.29 -7.09
CA GLU A 228 23.80 -11.76 -6.94
C GLU A 228 22.52 -12.40 -6.38
N ILE A 229 21.69 -11.63 -5.67
CA ILE A 229 20.44 -12.14 -5.08
C ILE A 229 19.19 -11.85 -5.93
N ILE A 230 19.33 -11.31 -7.15
CA ILE A 230 18.19 -10.96 -8.01
C ILE A 230 17.26 -12.16 -8.25
N SER A 231 17.80 -13.36 -8.49
CA SER A 231 17.01 -14.57 -8.70
C SER A 231 16.15 -14.96 -7.49
N GLU A 232 16.61 -14.64 -6.29
CA GLU A 232 15.82 -14.80 -5.08
C GLU A 232 14.81 -13.66 -4.90
N LEU A 233 15.19 -12.43 -5.25
CA LEU A 233 14.30 -11.27 -5.23
C LEU A 233 13.11 -11.39 -6.21
N GLU A 234 13.26 -12.12 -7.33
CA GLU A 234 12.14 -12.41 -8.25
C GLU A 234 10.98 -13.09 -7.54
N LYS A 235 11.29 -13.93 -6.54
CA LYS A 235 10.34 -14.67 -5.70
C LYS A 235 9.81 -13.83 -4.53
N ILE A 236 10.20 -12.57 -4.37
CA ILE A 236 9.76 -11.75 -3.25
C ILE A 236 8.64 -10.82 -3.71
N ASP A 237 7.56 -10.78 -2.92
CA ASP A 237 6.45 -9.86 -3.16
C ASP A 237 6.74 -8.52 -2.48
N ILE A 238 7.27 -8.53 -1.25
CA ILE A 238 7.61 -7.29 -0.54
C ILE A 238 9.06 -7.31 -0.07
N LEU A 239 9.86 -6.34 -0.50
CA LEU A 239 11.24 -6.16 -0.02
C LEU A 239 11.32 -5.01 0.99
N ILE A 240 11.81 -5.29 2.19
CA ILE A 240 12.04 -4.28 3.23
C ILE A 240 13.53 -3.98 3.36
N LEU A 241 13.91 -2.76 2.98
CA LEU A 241 15.26 -2.22 3.07
C LEU A 241 15.46 -1.55 4.43
N ASN A 242 16.06 -2.26 5.38
CA ASN A 242 16.15 -1.89 6.78
C ASN A 242 17.58 -1.90 7.34
N HIS A 243 18.55 -2.49 6.63
CA HIS A 243 19.94 -2.46 7.08
C HIS A 243 20.47 -1.03 7.25
N GLY A 244 21.45 -0.89 8.13
CA GLY A 244 22.08 0.40 8.40
C GLY A 244 23.14 0.32 9.49
N VAL A 245 23.94 1.38 9.56
CA VAL A 245 25.02 1.60 10.53
C VAL A 245 24.96 3.02 11.08
N ASN A 246 25.57 3.23 12.24
CA ASN A 246 25.71 4.52 12.86
C ASN A 246 27.16 4.65 13.36
N VAL A 247 27.90 5.59 12.76
CA VAL A 247 29.30 5.90 13.11
C VAL A 247 29.38 7.06 14.12
N TYR A 248 28.24 7.41 14.74
CA TYR A 248 28.13 8.40 15.80
C TYR A 248 28.73 9.76 15.42
N GLY A 249 29.79 10.18 16.11
CA GLY A 249 30.47 11.45 15.91
C GLY A 249 31.68 11.37 14.97
N GLU A 250 31.99 10.20 14.41
CA GLU A 250 33.12 10.04 13.49
C GLU A 250 32.94 10.86 12.21
N ARG A 251 34.07 11.32 11.66
CA ARG A 251 34.14 12.16 10.45
C ARG A 251 35.31 11.79 9.54
N THR A 252 35.93 10.62 9.76
CA THR A 252 37.03 10.15 8.92
C THR A 252 36.52 9.84 7.50
N PRO A 253 37.38 9.88 6.47
CA PRO A 253 36.99 9.48 5.12
C PRO A 253 36.33 8.09 5.08
N SER A 254 36.88 7.11 5.80
CA SER A 254 36.33 5.75 5.89
C SER A 254 34.95 5.71 6.56
N ALA A 255 34.70 6.54 7.59
CA ALA A 255 33.38 6.62 8.23
C ALA A 255 32.34 7.26 7.30
N ILE A 256 32.75 8.25 6.49
CA ILE A 256 31.89 8.86 5.47
C ILE A 256 31.50 7.81 4.42
N GLU A 257 32.49 7.15 3.83
CA GLU A 257 32.26 6.10 2.82
C GLU A 257 31.37 4.99 3.37
N CYS A 258 31.69 4.47 4.56
CA CYS A 258 30.91 3.41 5.21
C CYS A 258 29.45 3.84 5.45
N SER A 259 29.22 5.06 5.97
CA SER A 259 27.87 5.55 6.24
C SER A 259 27.04 5.66 4.96
N TYR A 260 27.61 6.22 3.88
CA TYR A 260 26.91 6.35 2.60
C TYR A 260 26.69 5.02 1.91
N GLU A 261 27.72 4.18 1.85
CA GLU A 261 27.67 2.88 1.19
C GLU A 261 26.63 1.97 1.84
N VAL A 262 26.61 1.91 3.17
CA VAL A 262 25.69 1.03 3.91
C VAL A 262 24.29 1.63 4.03
N ASN A 263 24.15 2.91 4.38
CA ASN A 263 22.82 3.47 4.66
C ASN A 263 22.08 3.97 3.43
N ALA A 264 22.79 4.27 2.32
CA ALA A 264 22.19 4.87 1.14
C ALA A 264 22.42 4.03 -0.12
N PHE A 265 23.67 3.81 -0.55
CA PHE A 265 23.93 3.27 -1.88
C PHE A 265 23.62 1.78 -2.02
N SER A 266 23.92 0.95 -1.03
CA SER A 266 23.53 -0.47 -1.05
C SER A 266 22.01 -0.65 -1.00
N SER A 267 21.30 0.13 -0.18
CA SER A 267 19.84 0.18 -0.19
C SER A 267 19.29 0.61 -1.56
N TRP A 268 19.91 1.62 -2.19
CA TRP A 268 19.53 2.07 -3.52
C TRP A 268 19.75 0.99 -4.59
N ARG A 269 20.90 0.32 -4.59
CA ARG A 269 21.19 -0.77 -5.54
C ARG A 269 20.23 -1.93 -5.36
N LEU A 270 19.95 -2.37 -4.13
CA LEU A 270 18.92 -3.40 -3.88
C LEU A 270 17.53 -2.98 -4.33
N LEU A 271 17.16 -1.71 -4.13
CA LEU A 271 15.90 -1.17 -4.63
C LEU A 271 15.83 -1.30 -6.15
N GLU A 272 16.82 -0.78 -6.88
CA GLU A 272 16.85 -0.85 -8.35
C GLU A 272 16.88 -2.31 -8.84
N SER A 273 17.69 -3.18 -8.24
CA SER A 273 17.72 -4.62 -8.56
C SER A 273 16.35 -5.27 -8.39
N PHE A 274 15.64 -4.99 -7.28
CA PHE A 274 14.28 -5.50 -7.09
C PHE A 274 13.30 -4.95 -8.13
N LEU A 275 13.45 -3.68 -8.53
CA LEU A 275 12.57 -3.06 -9.52
C LEU A 275 12.67 -3.75 -10.90
N THR A 276 13.82 -4.33 -11.25
CA THR A 276 13.97 -5.12 -12.49
C THR A 276 13.12 -6.40 -12.55
N THR A 277 12.63 -6.85 -11.38
CA THR A 277 11.81 -8.07 -11.25
C THR A 277 10.33 -7.83 -11.54
N ILE A 278 9.92 -6.59 -11.85
CA ILE A 278 8.53 -6.20 -12.04
C ILE A 278 8.23 -6.18 -13.54
N ARG A 279 7.63 -7.25 -14.04
CA ARG A 279 7.47 -7.48 -15.49
C ARG A 279 6.00 -7.56 -15.91
N THR A 280 5.12 -7.95 -14.99
CA THR A 280 3.72 -8.26 -15.27
C THR A 280 2.76 -7.30 -14.57
N ASN A 281 1.48 -7.33 -14.95
CA ASN A 281 0.41 -6.62 -14.24
C ASN A 281 0.28 -7.09 -12.79
N GLU A 282 0.45 -8.39 -12.55
CA GLU A 282 0.47 -8.97 -11.21
C GLU A 282 1.62 -8.39 -10.39
N ASP A 283 2.84 -8.31 -10.94
CA ASP A 283 3.98 -7.71 -10.23
C ASP A 283 3.69 -6.24 -9.87
N LYS A 284 3.17 -5.44 -10.80
CA LYS A 284 2.82 -4.04 -10.54
C LYS A 284 1.74 -3.89 -9.47
N ALA A 285 0.81 -4.84 -9.41
CA ALA A 285 -0.26 -4.85 -8.43
C ALA A 285 0.22 -5.36 -7.07
N CYS A 286 1.05 -6.40 -7.01
CA CYS A 286 1.37 -7.13 -5.78
C CYS A 286 2.70 -6.74 -5.16
N LYS A 287 3.71 -6.38 -5.96
CA LYS A 287 5.05 -6.12 -5.44
C LYS A 287 5.16 -4.75 -4.77
N GLU A 288 5.88 -4.67 -3.67
CA GLU A 288 6.18 -3.40 -2.99
C GLU A 288 7.61 -3.38 -2.41
N VAL A 289 8.21 -2.19 -2.29
CA VAL A 289 9.46 -1.98 -1.55
C VAL A 289 9.22 -1.04 -0.39
N TRP A 290 9.65 -1.39 0.82
CA TRP A 290 9.54 -0.54 2.00
C TRP A 290 10.94 -0.14 2.47
N VAL A 291 11.25 1.15 2.41
CA VAL A 291 12.59 1.69 2.66
C VAL A 291 12.64 2.38 4.01
N ASN A 292 13.48 1.88 4.90
CA ASN A 292 13.76 2.48 6.21
C ASN A 292 14.71 3.66 6.04
N THR A 293 14.13 4.86 6.05
CA THR A 293 14.88 6.12 6.07
C THR A 293 15.13 6.50 7.53
N SER A 294 14.66 7.66 7.98
CA SER A 294 14.75 8.10 9.37
C SER A 294 13.98 9.42 9.55
N GLU A 295 13.55 9.70 10.77
CA GLU A 295 13.17 11.07 11.18
C GLU A 295 14.29 12.09 10.92
N ALA A 296 15.55 11.64 10.81
CA ALA A 296 16.70 12.44 10.42
C ALA A 296 16.49 13.25 9.12
N GLU A 297 15.57 12.83 8.25
CA GLU A 297 15.20 13.59 7.04
C GLU A 297 14.71 15.01 7.34
N VAL A 298 14.10 15.25 8.50
CA VAL A 298 13.50 16.55 8.86
C VAL A 298 13.85 17.02 10.27
N SER A 299 14.59 16.25 11.04
CA SER A 299 14.99 16.61 12.40
C SER A 299 16.41 16.13 12.70
N PRO A 300 17.13 16.73 13.66
CA PRO A 300 18.46 16.26 14.04
C PRO A 300 18.35 14.91 14.76
N ALA A 301 19.24 13.98 14.40
CA ALA A 301 19.44 12.71 15.10
C ALA A 301 20.69 12.72 15.99
N LEU A 302 21.42 13.86 16.02
CA LEU A 302 22.69 14.03 16.73
C LEU A 302 23.78 13.05 16.27
N SER A 303 23.71 12.66 15.00
CA SER A 303 24.73 11.84 14.34
C SER A 303 24.91 12.31 12.90
N PRO A 304 25.88 13.20 12.62
CA PRO A 304 25.97 13.90 11.34
C PRO A 304 26.01 12.97 10.12
N LEU A 305 26.87 11.94 10.11
CA LEU A 305 27.00 11.05 8.96
C LEU A 305 25.80 10.12 8.78
N TYR A 306 25.14 9.71 9.88
CA TYR A 306 23.88 8.97 9.80
C TYR A 306 22.78 9.84 9.19
N GLU A 307 22.67 11.10 9.63
CA GLU A 307 21.68 12.03 9.09
C GLU A 307 21.90 12.32 7.61
N LEU A 308 23.14 12.61 7.20
CA LEU A 308 23.49 12.87 5.81
C LEU A 308 23.14 11.68 4.91
N SER A 309 23.57 10.47 5.29
CA SER A 309 23.28 9.27 4.50
C SER A 309 21.78 8.93 4.44
N LYS A 310 21.03 9.07 5.54
CA LYS A 310 19.57 8.84 5.55
C LYS A 310 18.79 9.91 4.79
N ARG A 311 19.21 11.17 4.80
CA ARG A 311 18.66 12.24 3.94
C ARG A 311 18.88 11.91 2.48
N THR A 312 20.10 11.53 2.10
CA THR A 312 20.42 11.10 0.73
C THR A 312 19.53 9.95 0.26
N LEU A 313 19.41 8.88 1.06
CA LEU A 313 18.50 7.78 0.72
C LEU A 313 17.05 8.25 0.58
N GLY A 314 16.58 9.09 1.51
CA GLY A 314 15.23 9.64 1.50
C GLY A 314 14.93 10.42 0.22
N ASP A 315 15.85 11.25 -0.25
CA ASP A 315 15.68 12.04 -1.47
C ASP A 315 15.75 11.18 -2.73
N LEU A 316 16.69 10.23 -2.81
CA LEU A 316 16.75 9.24 -3.90
C LEU A 316 15.44 8.45 -4.03
N VAL A 317 14.87 7.99 -2.91
CA VAL A 317 13.57 7.31 -2.91
C VAL A 317 12.42 8.23 -3.35
N THR A 318 12.46 9.52 -2.96
CA THR A 318 11.45 10.50 -3.42
C THR A 318 11.49 10.67 -4.92
N LEU A 319 12.69 10.81 -5.48
CA LEU A 319 12.91 10.94 -6.91
C LEU A 319 12.41 9.69 -7.64
N ARG A 320 12.80 8.50 -7.15
CA ARG A 320 12.44 7.23 -7.80
C ARG A 320 10.95 6.91 -7.78
N ARG A 321 10.22 7.43 -6.81
CA ARG A 321 8.75 7.27 -6.75
C ARG A 321 8.01 7.94 -7.90
N LEU A 322 8.63 8.85 -8.65
CA LEU A 322 7.98 9.55 -9.76
C LEU A 322 7.64 8.61 -10.93
N ASP A 323 8.41 7.54 -11.11
CA ASP A 323 8.31 6.61 -12.23
C ASP A 323 8.52 5.14 -11.81
N SER A 324 8.40 4.83 -10.52
CA SER A 324 8.55 3.46 -10.03
C SER A 324 7.48 2.51 -10.62
N PRO A 325 7.87 1.30 -11.07
CA PRO A 325 6.95 0.30 -11.60
C PRO A 325 6.13 -0.42 -10.51
N CYS A 326 6.48 -0.26 -9.23
CA CYS A 326 5.68 -0.74 -8.12
C CYS A 326 5.55 0.31 -7.01
N VAL A 327 4.86 -0.06 -5.95
CA VAL A 327 4.75 0.79 -4.76
C VAL A 327 6.08 0.85 -4.04
N ILE A 328 6.54 2.06 -3.71
CA ILE A 328 7.62 2.27 -2.74
C ILE A 328 7.07 2.98 -1.52
N ARG A 329 7.24 2.40 -0.32
CA ARG A 329 6.92 3.01 0.98
C ARG A 329 8.19 3.53 1.64
N LYS A 330 8.09 4.65 2.33
CA LYS A 330 9.14 5.16 3.22
C LYS A 330 8.72 4.87 4.64
N ILE A 331 9.66 4.38 5.43
CA ILE A 331 9.50 4.15 6.86
C ILE A 331 10.39 5.17 7.56
N ILE A 332 9.75 6.12 8.24
CA ILE A 332 10.35 7.26 8.91
C ILE A 332 10.28 6.99 10.41
N LEU A 333 11.43 6.62 10.98
CA LEU A 333 11.51 6.18 12.36
C LEU A 333 12.16 7.22 13.25
N GLY A 334 11.50 7.46 14.38
CA GLY A 334 12.11 8.12 15.53
C GLY A 334 12.94 7.17 16.39
N PRO A 335 13.41 7.63 17.56
CA PRO A 335 14.37 6.89 18.38
C PRO A 335 13.75 5.62 19.00
N PHE A 336 14.25 4.45 18.57
CA PHE A 336 13.93 3.15 19.17
C PHE A 336 15.19 2.43 19.65
N LYS A 337 15.04 1.65 20.73
CA LYS A 337 16.15 0.96 21.39
C LYS A 337 16.74 -0.11 20.47
N SER A 338 18.02 0.04 20.14
CA SER A 338 18.78 -0.90 19.30
C SER A 338 20.28 -0.78 19.55
N LYS A 339 21.09 -1.63 18.90
CA LYS A 339 22.55 -1.47 18.93
C LYS A 339 23.02 -0.15 18.29
N LEU A 340 22.27 0.38 17.33
CA LEU A 340 22.56 1.66 16.64
C LEU A 340 22.11 2.89 17.44
N ASN A 341 21.19 2.68 18.40
CA ASN A 341 20.68 3.71 19.30
C ASN A 341 20.33 3.09 20.67
N PRO A 342 21.32 2.95 21.57
CA PRO A 342 21.11 2.37 22.89
C PRO A 342 20.12 3.16 23.76
N PHE A 343 19.99 4.47 23.51
CA PHE A 343 19.14 5.40 24.26
C PHE A 343 17.74 5.57 23.69
N GLY A 344 17.38 4.81 22.65
CA GLY A 344 16.07 4.90 22.04
C GLY A 344 14.94 4.54 23.02
N VAL A 345 13.83 5.26 22.93
CA VAL A 345 12.72 5.15 23.89
C VAL A 345 11.67 4.12 23.49
N MET A 346 11.48 3.90 22.18
CA MET A 346 10.52 2.92 21.67
C MET A 346 11.14 1.51 21.59
N SER A 347 10.35 0.46 21.74
CA SER A 347 10.84 -0.92 21.52
C SER A 347 10.82 -1.28 20.03
N GLY A 348 11.84 -1.99 19.54
CA GLY A 348 11.90 -2.41 18.14
C GLY A 348 10.73 -3.29 17.70
N SER A 349 10.21 -4.16 18.58
CA SER A 349 9.02 -4.98 18.30
C SER A 349 7.74 -4.16 18.22
N TRP A 350 7.58 -3.14 19.06
CA TRP A 350 6.43 -2.23 18.97
C TRP A 350 6.50 -1.42 17.68
N VAL A 351 7.67 -0.87 17.34
CA VAL A 351 7.89 -0.13 16.09
C VAL A 351 7.55 -0.99 14.88
N ALA A 352 8.04 -2.24 14.84
CA ALA A 352 7.72 -3.18 13.77
C ALA A 352 6.21 -3.41 13.60
N LYS A 353 5.48 -3.61 14.71
CA LYS A 353 4.02 -3.76 14.67
C LYS A 353 3.34 -2.50 14.13
N GLN A 354 3.79 -1.31 14.50
CA GLN A 354 3.24 -0.06 13.97
C GLN A 354 3.52 0.10 12.47
N ILE A 355 4.72 -0.25 12.01
CA ILE A 355 5.06 -0.23 10.57
C ILE A 355 4.08 -1.11 9.81
N VAL A 356 3.90 -2.36 10.24
CA VAL A 356 2.98 -3.31 9.59
C VAL A 356 1.53 -2.81 9.67
N ASN A 357 1.10 -2.25 10.80
CA ASN A 357 -0.24 -1.69 10.98
C ASN A 357 -0.54 -0.53 10.03
N LEU A 358 0.43 0.35 9.80
CA LEU A 358 0.29 1.49 8.90
C LEU A 358 0.42 1.03 7.43
N ALA A 359 1.27 0.05 7.15
CA ALA A 359 1.38 -0.52 5.81
C ALA A 359 0.04 -1.12 5.35
N VAL A 360 -0.60 -1.98 6.14
CA VAL A 360 -1.89 -2.59 5.76
C VAL A 360 -3.05 -1.58 5.65
N ARG A 361 -2.87 -0.36 6.15
CA ARG A 361 -3.78 0.79 5.96
C ARG A 361 -3.36 1.70 4.80
N ASP A 362 -2.45 1.21 3.98
CA ASP A 362 -1.89 1.86 2.81
C ASP A 362 -1.28 3.26 3.06
N PHE A 363 -0.61 3.44 4.21
CA PHE A 363 0.27 4.59 4.40
C PHE A 363 1.54 4.40 3.56
N ARG A 364 1.77 5.32 2.61
CA ARG A 364 2.98 5.32 1.75
C ARG A 364 4.18 5.96 2.46
N ASN A 365 3.92 6.88 3.37
CA ASN A 365 4.90 7.44 4.31
C ASN A 365 4.49 6.97 5.70
N ILE A 366 5.22 5.97 6.21
CA ILE A 366 4.97 5.33 7.50
C ILE A 366 5.81 6.05 8.54
N VAL A 367 5.21 6.95 9.30
CA VAL A 367 5.89 7.71 10.36
C VAL A 367 5.62 7.05 11.70
N VAL A 368 6.68 6.58 12.36
CA VAL A 368 6.63 5.99 13.71
C VAL A 368 7.66 6.69 14.59
N THR A 369 7.21 7.67 15.36
CA THR A 369 8.06 8.45 16.26
C THR A 369 7.28 8.95 17.47
N ILE A 370 8.01 9.33 18.51
CA ILE A 370 7.49 10.10 19.64
C ILE A 370 7.46 11.61 19.38
N ASN A 371 8.14 12.09 18.34
CA ASN A 371 8.19 13.52 18.03
C ASN A 371 6.94 13.94 17.23
N PRO A 372 6.03 14.74 17.82
CA PRO A 372 4.80 15.14 17.14
C PRO A 372 5.06 16.01 15.91
N PHE A 373 6.16 16.76 15.88
CA PHE A 373 6.47 17.66 14.77
C PHE A 373 6.78 16.92 13.47
N THR A 374 7.35 15.71 13.54
CA THR A 374 7.64 14.90 12.36
C THR A 374 6.38 14.58 11.56
N TYR A 375 5.23 14.37 12.23
CA TYR A 375 3.96 14.11 11.57
C TYR A 375 3.45 15.30 10.73
N LEU A 376 3.89 16.52 11.05
CA LEU A 376 3.56 17.73 10.30
C LEU A 376 4.63 18.10 9.26
N ILE A 377 5.89 18.09 9.67
CA ILE A 377 7.01 18.59 8.85
C ILE A 377 7.36 17.59 7.75
N PHE A 378 7.34 16.29 8.04
CA PHE A 378 7.74 15.29 7.05
C PHE A 378 6.84 15.30 5.80
N PRO A 379 5.49 15.29 5.91
CA PRO A 379 4.62 15.43 4.74
C PRO A 379 4.86 16.70 3.93
N LEU A 380 5.14 17.83 4.60
CA LEU A 380 5.43 19.10 3.94
C LEU A 380 6.74 19.04 3.15
N LYS A 381 7.81 18.52 3.76
CA LYS A 381 9.09 18.26 3.09
C LYS A 381 8.92 17.35 1.89
N GLU A 382 8.24 16.21 2.08
CA GLU A 382 8.01 15.24 1.00
C GLU A 382 7.26 15.87 -0.18
N PHE A 383 6.25 16.70 0.11
CA PHE A 383 5.48 17.40 -0.92
C PHE A 383 6.36 18.34 -1.74
N PHE A 384 7.12 19.22 -1.10
CA PHE A 384 7.96 20.20 -1.81
C PHE A 384 9.11 19.55 -2.57
N VAL A 385 9.77 18.54 -1.99
CA VAL A 385 10.84 17.79 -2.67
C VAL A 385 10.29 17.02 -3.88
N SER A 386 9.15 16.34 -3.71
CA SER A 386 8.51 15.64 -4.84
C SER A 386 8.05 16.62 -5.93
N LEU A 387 7.51 17.78 -5.56
CA LEU A 387 7.11 18.82 -6.50
C LEU A 387 8.32 19.36 -7.26
N TYR A 388 9.41 19.68 -6.56
CA TYR A 388 10.66 20.12 -7.18
C TYR A 388 11.17 19.08 -8.18
N PHE A 389 11.26 17.80 -7.80
CA PHE A 389 11.69 16.75 -8.73
C PHE A 389 10.76 16.60 -9.94
N ARG A 390 9.44 16.72 -9.78
CA ARG A 390 8.51 16.67 -10.93
C ARG A 390 8.70 17.84 -11.91
N LEU A 391 9.06 19.01 -11.41
CA LEU A 391 9.26 20.22 -12.22
C LEU A 391 10.62 20.22 -12.93
N PHE A 392 11.64 19.62 -12.32
CA PHE A 392 13.04 19.73 -12.76
C PHE A 392 13.69 18.41 -13.18
N SER A 393 12.93 17.32 -13.30
CA SER A 393 13.39 16.05 -13.88
C SER A 393 12.45 15.58 -14.99
N SER A 394 13.00 14.89 -15.98
CA SER A 394 12.25 14.20 -17.03
C SER A 394 12.11 12.73 -16.68
N LYS A 395 11.04 12.09 -17.17
CA LYS A 395 10.95 10.63 -17.15
C LYS A 395 12.14 10.05 -17.93
N THR A 396 12.71 8.98 -17.41
CA THR A 396 13.65 8.14 -18.16
C THR A 396 12.92 7.25 -19.16
#